data_AF-A0A0U5IPX4-F1
#
_entry.id   AF-A0A0U5IPX4-F1
#
_cell.length_a   1.000
_cell.length_b   1.000
_cell.length_c   1.000
_cell.angle_alpha   90.00
_cell.angle_beta   90.00
_cell.angle_gamma   90.00
#
_symmetry.space_group_name_H-M   'P 1'
#
loop_
_entity.id
_entity.type
_entity.pdbx_description
1 polymer ?
#
loop_
_entity_poly.entity_id
_entity_poly.type
_entity_poly.pdbx_seq_one_letter_code
_entity_poly.pdbx_strand_id
1 'polypeptide(L)'
;MYCLRHQAATGAFEHQNAKTTIAHLQLTRLLNVLVPEISVEEQRRIVKRLKAQITAAEDARVASISQMADALKLSESLHRQAFCGIVPISTVSDHTDTPHGWRWSPINSLASLESGHTPSRSRPDWWGGDVSWISLTEIRLLDGRWTEETRIKTNPDGIAHSAARILPRGTVCLSRTASVGFVTIMAKPMATSQDFANWVCGDELDPEFLMYALICSREQLRSLATGATHKTIYMPTLEQFRICAPPRPEQERIVRRLRDQLATAESARVAAEAQLKEIQRLPERILATAFGEGERSA
;
A
#
# COMPACT_ATOMS: atom_id res chain seq x y z
N MET A 1 -16.12 20.07 -28.46
CA MET A 1 -15.96 19.24 -27.26
C MET A 1 -14.57 19.34 -26.64
N TYR A 2 -13.47 19.12 -27.38
CA TYR A 2 -12.10 19.26 -26.83
C TYR A 2 -11.75 20.68 -26.33
N CYS A 3 -12.17 21.73 -27.04
CA CYS A 3 -11.99 23.12 -26.60
C CYS A 3 -12.68 23.40 -25.25
N LEU A 4 -13.93 22.98 -25.11
CA LEU A 4 -14.69 23.11 -23.86
C LEU A 4 -14.07 22.31 -22.70
N ARG A 5 -13.53 21.11 -22.98
CA ARG A 5 -12.78 20.33 -21.99
C ARG A 5 -11.51 21.06 -21.53
N HIS A 6 -10.78 21.68 -22.45
CA HIS A 6 -9.60 22.47 -22.13
C HIS A 6 -9.95 23.68 -21.26
N GLN A 7 -10.95 24.48 -21.68
CA GLN A 7 -11.41 25.65 -20.92
C GLN A 7 -11.93 25.30 -19.51
N ALA A 8 -12.57 24.14 -19.36
CA ALA A 8 -12.94 23.64 -18.04
C ALA A 8 -11.73 23.28 -17.17
N ALA A 9 -10.72 22.63 -17.75
CA ALA A 9 -9.50 22.27 -17.03
C ALA A 9 -8.63 23.48 -16.65
N THR A 10 -8.72 24.60 -17.40
CA THR A 10 -8.01 25.86 -17.09
C THR A 10 -8.79 26.80 -16.18
N GLY A 11 -9.90 26.33 -15.59
CA GLY A 11 -10.67 27.13 -14.63
C GLY A 11 -11.50 28.25 -15.23
N ALA A 12 -11.73 28.27 -16.56
CA ALA A 12 -12.54 29.30 -17.23
C ALA A 12 -13.98 29.39 -16.69
N PHE A 13 -14.43 28.34 -16.00
CA PHE A 13 -15.75 28.23 -15.39
C PHE A 13 -15.73 28.33 -13.85
N GLU A 14 -14.56 28.39 -13.20
CA GLU A 14 -14.43 28.35 -11.73
C GLU A 14 -14.80 29.68 -11.06
N HIS A 15 -14.47 30.81 -11.67
CA HIS A 15 -14.78 32.15 -11.15
C HIS A 15 -16.25 32.57 -11.39
N GLN A 16 -17.04 31.69 -12.01
CA GLN A 16 -18.39 32.00 -12.45
C GLN A 16 -19.46 31.27 -11.62
N ASN A 17 -19.08 30.34 -10.74
CA ASN A 17 -20.06 29.62 -9.93
C ASN A 17 -20.47 30.45 -8.70
N ALA A 18 -21.78 30.67 -8.53
CA ALA A 18 -22.31 31.19 -7.27
C ALA A 18 -21.93 30.23 -6.12
N LYS A 19 -21.67 30.76 -4.93
CA LYS A 19 -21.36 29.99 -3.71
C LYS A 19 -22.53 29.06 -3.34
N THR A 20 -22.62 27.88 -3.95
CA THR A 20 -23.57 26.82 -3.60
C THR A 20 -22.89 25.46 -3.61
N THR A 21 -23.37 24.54 -2.77
CA THR A 21 -22.80 23.20 -2.50
C THR A 21 -22.70 22.30 -3.75
N ILE A 22 -23.49 22.60 -4.79
CA ILE A 22 -23.34 22.05 -6.14
C ILE A 22 -23.38 23.23 -7.12
N ALA A 23 -22.34 23.35 -7.95
CA ALA A 23 -22.23 24.39 -8.94
C ALA A 23 -22.97 24.01 -10.23
N HIS A 24 -23.84 24.90 -10.72
CA HIS A 24 -24.53 24.74 -12.00
C HIS A 24 -24.06 25.82 -13.00
N LEU A 25 -23.64 25.40 -14.19
CA LEU A 25 -23.31 26.31 -15.28
C LEU A 25 -24.60 26.79 -15.97
N GLN A 26 -24.81 28.10 -16.08
CA GLN A 26 -25.97 28.66 -16.78
C GLN A 26 -25.81 28.57 -18.31
N LEU A 27 -26.88 28.19 -19.01
CA LEU A 27 -26.89 28.02 -20.48
C LEU A 27 -26.48 29.30 -21.22
N THR A 28 -26.93 30.46 -20.75
CA THR A 28 -26.59 31.79 -21.29
C THR A 28 -25.08 32.08 -21.24
N ARG A 29 -24.36 31.48 -20.29
CA ARG A 29 -22.91 31.63 -20.18
C ARG A 29 -22.14 30.69 -21.09
N LEU A 30 -22.68 29.49 -21.30
CA LEU A 30 -22.16 28.52 -22.26
C LEU A 30 -22.21 29.08 -23.70
N LEU A 31 -23.23 29.88 -24.01
CA LEU A 31 -23.36 30.59 -25.29
C LEU A 31 -22.33 31.72 -25.49
N ASN A 32 -21.77 32.26 -24.42
CA ASN A 32 -20.77 33.34 -24.46
C ASN A 32 -19.33 32.83 -24.43
N VAL A 33 -19.13 31.51 -24.43
CA VAL A 33 -17.79 30.93 -24.46
C VAL A 33 -17.16 31.18 -25.82
N LEU A 34 -16.06 31.94 -25.83
CA LEU A 34 -15.28 32.19 -27.03
C LEU A 34 -14.60 30.88 -27.47
N VAL A 35 -14.77 30.52 -28.73
CA VAL A 35 -14.10 29.40 -29.38
C VAL A 35 -13.34 29.96 -30.58
N PRO A 36 -12.06 29.59 -30.79
CA PRO A 36 -11.29 30.06 -31.93
C PRO A 36 -11.98 29.77 -33.25
N GLU A 37 -12.08 30.78 -34.11
CA GLU A 37 -12.67 30.64 -35.44
C GLU A 37 -11.61 30.08 -36.41
N ILE A 38 -11.59 28.76 -36.57
CA ILE A 38 -10.68 28.04 -37.46
C ILE A 38 -11.48 27.28 -38.53
N SER A 39 -10.88 27.08 -39.71
CA SER A 39 -11.54 26.39 -40.82
C SER A 39 -11.99 24.99 -40.45
N VAL A 40 -13.10 24.51 -41.04
CA VAL A 40 -13.62 23.15 -40.77
C VAL A 40 -12.57 22.07 -41.08
N GLU A 41 -11.74 22.28 -42.09
CA GLU A 41 -10.68 21.35 -42.44
C GLU A 41 -9.58 21.29 -41.37
N GLU A 42 -9.19 22.45 -40.83
CA GLU A 42 -8.22 22.50 -39.73
C GLU A 42 -8.80 21.96 -38.42
N GLN A 43 -10.09 22.22 -38.13
CA GLN A 43 -10.80 21.58 -37.01
C GLN A 43 -10.74 20.05 -37.11
N ARG A 44 -11.02 19.49 -38.29
CA ARG A 44 -10.96 18.04 -38.53
C ARG A 44 -9.55 17.50 -38.33
N ARG A 45 -8.53 18.22 -38.82
CA ARG A 45 -7.12 17.85 -38.66
C ARG A 45 -6.69 17.83 -37.18
N ILE A 46 -7.03 18.87 -36.42
CA ILE A 46 -6.77 18.96 -34.99
C ILE A 46 -7.49 17.85 -34.24
N VAL A 47 -8.79 17.62 -34.51
CA VAL A 47 -9.57 16.55 -33.87
C VAL A 47 -8.98 15.17 -34.16
N LYS A 48 -8.56 14.89 -35.40
CA LYS A 48 -7.93 13.61 -35.76
C LYS A 48 -6.64 13.38 -34.97
N ARG A 49 -5.78 14.39 -34.87
CA ARG A 49 -4.52 14.33 -34.09
C ARG A 49 -4.79 14.14 -32.61
N LEU A 50 -5.69 14.94 -32.02
CA LEU A 50 -6.07 14.85 -30.61
C LEU A 50 -6.66 13.49 -30.25
N LYS A 51 -7.55 12.95 -31.09
CA LYS A 51 -8.10 11.61 -30.91
C LYS A 51 -6.99 10.56 -30.87
N ALA A 52 -6.08 10.58 -31.83
CA ALA A 52 -4.97 9.62 -31.87
C ALA A 52 -4.07 9.71 -30.63
N GLN A 53 -3.73 10.93 -30.18
CA GLN A 53 -2.89 11.14 -28.99
C GLN A 53 -3.60 10.70 -27.70
N ILE A 54 -4.89 11.01 -27.53
CA ILE A 54 -5.66 10.60 -26.36
C ILE A 54 -5.84 9.08 -26.33
N THR A 55 -6.14 8.44 -27.47
CA THR A 55 -6.22 6.98 -27.56
C THR A 55 -4.89 6.33 -27.19
N ALA A 56 -3.76 6.81 -27.73
CA ALA A 56 -2.44 6.28 -27.38
C ALA A 56 -2.11 6.44 -25.88
N ALA A 57 -2.52 7.56 -25.26
CA ALA A 57 -2.35 7.76 -23.82
C ALA A 57 -3.20 6.78 -23.00
N GLU A 58 -4.42 6.49 -23.44
CA GLU A 58 -5.30 5.52 -22.78
C GLU A 58 -4.76 4.09 -22.92
N ASP A 59 -4.28 3.70 -24.11
CA ASP A 59 -3.65 2.40 -24.34
C ASP A 59 -2.41 2.23 -23.43
N ALA A 60 -1.58 3.26 -23.32
CA ALA A 60 -0.41 3.25 -22.43
C ALA A 60 -0.80 3.16 -20.94
N ARG A 61 -1.93 3.79 -20.55
CA ARG A 61 -2.48 3.72 -19.18
C ARG A 61 -2.88 2.29 -18.85
N VAL A 62 -3.61 1.63 -19.75
CA VAL A 62 -4.04 0.23 -19.60
C VAL A 62 -2.84 -0.70 -19.51
N ALA A 63 -1.83 -0.53 -20.38
CA ALA A 63 -0.61 -1.31 -20.34
C ALA A 63 0.15 -1.16 -19.01
N SER A 64 0.26 0.06 -18.48
CA SER A 64 0.93 0.33 -17.20
C SER A 64 0.19 -0.35 -16.03
N ILE A 65 -1.14 -0.33 -16.04
CA ILE A 65 -1.95 -1.04 -15.03
C ILE A 65 -1.74 -2.55 -15.12
N SER A 66 -1.68 -3.11 -16.33
CA SER A 66 -1.39 -4.55 -16.52
C SER A 66 -0.02 -4.92 -15.98
N GLN A 67 1.02 -4.11 -16.26
CA GLN A 67 2.37 -4.33 -15.75
C GLN A 67 2.41 -4.32 -14.21
N MET A 68 1.70 -3.40 -13.57
CA MET A 68 1.57 -3.38 -12.10
C MET A 68 0.92 -4.67 -11.59
N ALA A 69 -0.16 -5.13 -12.23
CA ALA A 69 -0.84 -6.37 -11.85
C ALA A 69 0.06 -7.60 -12.02
N ASP A 70 0.86 -7.66 -13.08
CA ASP A 70 1.77 -8.78 -13.33
C ASP A 70 2.96 -8.78 -12.35
N ALA A 71 3.46 -7.61 -11.96
CA ALA A 71 4.46 -7.50 -10.89
C ALA A 71 3.94 -8.01 -9.54
N LEU A 72 2.66 -7.74 -9.22
CA LEU A 72 2.02 -8.27 -8.01
C LEU A 72 1.87 -9.79 -8.06
N LYS A 73 1.41 -10.36 -9.19
CA LYS A 73 1.32 -11.83 -9.38
C LYS A 73 2.68 -12.50 -9.27
N LEU A 74 3.73 -11.88 -9.82
CA LEU A 74 5.10 -12.36 -9.70
C LEU A 74 5.53 -12.40 -8.24
N SER A 75 5.29 -11.32 -7.48
CA SER A 75 5.57 -11.27 -6.04
C SER A 75 4.86 -12.41 -5.28
N GLU A 76 3.57 -12.63 -5.53
CA GLU A 76 2.81 -13.73 -4.91
C GLU A 76 3.38 -15.11 -5.27
N SER A 77 3.75 -15.31 -6.54
CA SER A 77 4.37 -16.55 -7.01
C SER A 77 5.73 -16.81 -6.35
N LEU A 78 6.55 -15.78 -6.18
CA LEU A 78 7.84 -15.86 -5.51
C LEU A 78 7.70 -16.27 -4.04
N HIS A 79 6.72 -15.70 -3.32
CA HIS A 79 6.41 -16.12 -1.95
C HIS A 79 6.01 -17.61 -1.93
N ARG A 80 5.02 -18.00 -2.74
CA ARG A 80 4.60 -19.41 -2.86
C ARG A 80 5.76 -20.35 -3.15
N GLN A 81 6.65 -20.00 -4.06
CA GLN A 81 7.82 -20.81 -4.40
C GLN A 81 8.82 -20.90 -3.23
N ALA A 82 9.08 -19.79 -2.53
CA ALA A 82 9.98 -19.76 -1.38
C ALA A 82 9.49 -20.68 -0.25
N PHE A 83 8.18 -20.82 -0.10
CA PHE A 83 7.54 -21.73 0.84
C PHE A 83 7.11 -23.06 0.21
N CYS A 84 7.76 -23.52 -0.87
CA CYS A 84 7.53 -24.83 -1.48
C CYS A 84 6.05 -25.12 -1.83
N GLY A 85 5.26 -24.08 -2.11
CA GLY A 85 3.83 -24.16 -2.44
C GLY A 85 2.90 -24.27 -1.24
N ILE A 86 3.42 -24.48 -0.01
CA ILE A 86 2.62 -24.60 1.21
C ILE A 86 2.17 -23.23 1.73
N VAL A 87 1.16 -23.23 2.58
CA VAL A 87 0.78 -22.05 3.38
C VAL A 87 1.47 -22.19 4.73
N PRO A 88 2.48 -21.35 5.06
CA PRO A 88 3.42 -21.63 6.15
C PRO A 88 2.92 -21.24 7.54
N ILE A 89 1.77 -20.58 7.67
CA ILE A 89 1.12 -20.23 8.96
C ILE A 89 -0.22 -20.94 9.07
N SER A 90 -0.50 -21.54 10.22
CA SER A 90 -1.74 -22.27 10.47
C SER A 90 -2.13 -22.28 11.94
N THR A 91 -3.41 -22.47 12.23
CA THR A 91 -3.97 -22.73 13.57
C THR A 91 -4.21 -24.21 13.84
N VAL A 92 -4.14 -25.06 12.81
CA VAL A 92 -4.40 -26.50 12.91
C VAL A 92 -3.15 -27.24 13.40
N SER A 93 -3.35 -28.33 14.14
CA SER A 93 -2.24 -29.09 14.75
C SER A 93 -1.73 -30.24 13.87
N ASP A 94 -2.59 -30.81 13.01
CA ASP A 94 -2.23 -31.89 12.11
C ASP A 94 -1.68 -31.35 10.78
N HIS A 95 -0.35 -31.36 10.69
CA HIS A 95 0.34 -31.08 9.45
C HIS A 95 1.30 -32.22 9.14
N THR A 96 0.81 -33.23 8.41
CA THR A 96 1.59 -34.41 8.03
C THR A 96 2.49 -34.14 6.84
N ASP A 97 2.13 -33.21 5.96
CA ASP A 97 2.90 -32.86 4.77
C ASP A 97 3.73 -31.59 5.01
N THR A 98 5.04 -31.77 5.15
CA THR A 98 6.02 -30.68 5.26
C THR A 98 7.10 -30.82 4.20
N PRO A 99 7.62 -29.71 3.65
CA PRO A 99 8.82 -29.75 2.84
C PRO A 99 9.98 -30.42 3.60
N HIS A 100 10.86 -31.10 2.89
CA HIS A 100 11.96 -31.84 3.50
C HIS A 100 12.81 -30.93 4.42
N GLY A 101 12.96 -31.35 5.68
CA GLY A 101 13.75 -30.64 6.69
C GLY A 101 13.00 -29.50 7.39
N TRP A 102 11.73 -29.27 7.08
CA TRP A 102 10.90 -28.27 7.74
C TRP A 102 10.10 -28.90 8.87
N ARG A 103 9.72 -28.10 9.87
CA ARG A 103 8.89 -28.55 10.99
C ARG A 103 7.86 -27.49 11.37
N TRP A 104 6.69 -27.94 11.79
CA TRP A 104 5.67 -27.07 12.37
C TRP A 104 5.94 -26.83 13.86
N SER A 105 6.10 -25.58 14.24
CA SER A 105 6.30 -25.16 15.63
C SER A 105 5.31 -24.06 16.00
N PRO A 106 4.81 -23.98 17.24
CA PRO A 106 4.09 -22.79 17.70
C PRO A 106 4.97 -21.55 17.49
N ILE A 107 4.44 -20.47 16.91
CA ILE A 107 5.22 -19.22 16.75
C ILE A 107 5.64 -18.72 18.13
N ASN A 108 4.72 -18.85 19.10
CA ASN A 108 4.93 -18.39 20.47
C ASN A 108 5.96 -19.21 21.26
N SER A 109 6.45 -20.35 20.75
CA SER A 109 7.61 -21.05 21.32
C SER A 109 8.94 -20.53 20.76
N LEU A 110 8.91 -19.79 19.65
CA LEU A 110 10.09 -19.25 18.95
C LEU A 110 10.18 -17.72 19.08
N ALA A 111 9.10 -17.06 19.48
CA ALA A 111 8.98 -15.61 19.59
C ALA A 111 8.00 -15.23 20.71
N SER A 112 8.22 -14.09 21.35
CA SER A 112 7.29 -13.55 22.35
C SER A 112 6.20 -12.73 21.66
N LEU A 113 4.94 -13.09 21.88
CA LEU A 113 3.78 -12.36 21.37
C LEU A 113 3.41 -11.21 22.32
N GLU A 114 3.37 -9.99 21.78
CA GLU A 114 3.05 -8.75 22.47
C GLU A 114 1.86 -8.03 21.79
N SER A 115 1.05 -7.32 22.57
CA SER A 115 0.01 -6.43 22.06
C SER A 115 0.52 -4.99 21.91
N GLY A 116 -0.04 -4.26 20.94
CA GLY A 116 0.10 -2.80 20.91
C GLY A 116 -0.96 -2.10 21.76
N HIS A 117 -0.76 -0.80 22.00
CA HIS A 117 -1.73 0.06 22.69
C HIS A 117 -1.61 1.52 22.23
N THR A 118 -2.64 2.30 22.52
CA THR A 118 -2.76 3.69 22.10
C THR A 118 -2.72 4.60 23.33
N PRO A 119 -1.73 5.49 23.49
CA PRO A 119 -1.81 6.57 24.48
C PRO A 119 -3.11 7.37 24.32
N SER A 120 -3.59 8.05 25.37
CA SER A 120 -4.86 8.78 25.24
C SER A 120 -4.76 9.88 24.18
N ARG A 121 -5.69 9.88 23.21
CA ARG A 121 -5.81 10.95 22.21
C ARG A 121 -6.35 12.26 22.79
N SER A 122 -6.95 12.23 23.98
CA SER A 122 -7.38 13.44 24.70
C SER A 122 -6.24 14.18 25.41
N ARG A 123 -5.02 13.65 25.36
CA ARG A 123 -3.81 14.26 25.93
C ARG A 123 -2.82 14.58 24.80
N PRO A 124 -2.95 15.72 24.10
CA PRO A 124 -2.06 16.08 23.01
C PRO A 124 -0.57 16.08 23.41
N ASP A 125 -0.27 16.43 24.66
CA ASP A 125 1.09 16.46 25.21
C ASP A 125 1.75 15.06 25.30
N TRP A 126 0.98 13.97 25.17
CA TRP A 126 1.51 12.59 25.09
C TRP A 126 1.89 12.17 23.67
N TRP A 127 1.70 13.06 22.71
CA TRP A 127 1.98 12.85 21.30
C TRP A 127 3.02 13.85 20.80
N GLY A 128 3.66 13.53 19.67
CA GLY A 128 4.90 14.19 19.28
C GLY A 128 6.07 13.67 20.11
N GLY A 129 7.31 13.92 19.65
CA GLY A 129 8.53 13.33 20.21
C GLY A 129 9.20 12.37 19.24
N ASP A 130 10.05 11.48 19.74
CA ASP A 130 10.96 10.66 18.93
C ASP A 130 10.57 9.18 18.85
N VAL A 131 9.56 8.73 19.59
CA VAL A 131 9.14 7.32 19.58
C VAL A 131 8.15 7.11 18.43
N SER A 132 8.59 6.44 17.37
CA SER A 132 7.71 6.03 16.28
C SER A 132 6.59 5.11 16.79
N TRP A 133 5.37 5.36 16.34
CA TRP A 133 4.16 4.64 16.73
C TRP A 133 3.41 4.14 15.49
N ILE A 134 3.52 2.84 15.20
CA ILE A 134 2.94 2.21 14.01
C ILE A 134 1.41 2.13 14.14
N SER A 135 0.71 2.63 13.12
CA SER A 135 -0.75 2.72 13.08
C SER A 135 -1.36 2.11 11.82
N LEU A 136 -2.67 1.82 11.86
CA LEU A 136 -3.41 1.34 10.69
C LEU A 136 -3.40 2.32 9.52
N THR A 137 -3.17 3.62 9.77
CA THR A 137 -3.21 4.65 8.73
C THR A 137 -2.05 4.57 7.74
N GLU A 138 -0.94 3.96 8.15
CA GLU A 138 0.29 3.87 7.34
C GLU A 138 0.73 2.43 7.04
N ILE A 139 0.15 1.41 7.69
CA ILE A 139 0.60 0.02 7.55
C ILE A 139 0.64 -0.49 6.10
N ARG A 140 -0.23 0.04 5.22
CA ARG A 140 -0.23 -0.32 3.79
C ARG A 140 1.03 0.14 3.06
N LEU A 141 1.62 1.26 3.49
CA LEU A 141 2.88 1.79 2.95
C LEU A 141 4.09 1.02 3.49
N LEU A 142 3.96 0.44 4.70
CA LEU A 142 5.01 -0.26 5.41
C LEU A 142 5.05 -1.77 5.11
N ASP A 143 4.07 -2.28 4.35
CA ASP A 143 3.88 -3.70 4.11
C ASP A 143 5.10 -4.37 3.47
N GLY A 144 5.58 -5.47 4.08
CA GLY A 144 6.72 -6.23 3.60
C GLY A 144 8.07 -5.52 3.75
N ARG A 145 8.16 -4.46 4.56
CA ARG A 145 9.35 -3.62 4.71
C ARG A 145 9.84 -3.58 6.15
N TRP A 146 11.11 -3.20 6.30
CA TRP A 146 11.64 -2.68 7.55
C TRP A 146 11.24 -1.21 7.71
N THR A 147 10.53 -0.89 8.78
CA THR A 147 10.06 0.45 9.11
C THR A 147 11.12 1.18 9.93
N GLU A 148 11.63 2.27 9.36
CA GLU A 148 12.64 3.14 9.99
C GLU A 148 12.02 4.27 10.83
N GLU A 149 10.85 4.74 10.43
CA GLU A 149 10.12 5.83 11.07
C GLU A 149 8.64 5.79 10.68
N THR A 150 7.78 6.34 11.53
CA THR A 150 6.34 6.51 11.29
C THR A 150 5.95 7.98 11.31
N ARG A 151 4.85 8.31 10.63
CA ARG A 151 4.33 9.70 10.65
C ARG A 151 3.86 10.11 12.04
N ILE A 152 3.22 9.19 12.75
CA ILE A 152 2.71 9.43 14.09
C ILE A 152 3.80 9.02 15.09
N LYS A 153 4.11 9.92 16.02
CA LYS A 153 5.07 9.68 17.10
C LYS A 153 4.45 9.97 18.46
N THR A 154 4.95 9.29 19.48
CA THR A 154 4.67 9.54 20.90
C THR A 154 5.98 9.87 21.62
N ASN A 155 5.89 10.07 22.92
CA ASN A 155 6.99 10.50 23.78
C ASN A 155 7.02 9.67 25.07
N PRO A 156 8.05 9.85 25.93
CA PRO A 156 8.16 9.12 27.19
C PRO A 156 6.91 9.24 28.08
N ASP A 157 6.24 10.40 28.12
CA ASP A 157 5.03 10.58 28.93
C ASP A 157 3.87 9.73 28.41
N GLY A 158 3.66 9.68 27.09
CA GLY A 158 2.64 8.84 26.46
C GLY A 158 2.88 7.34 26.69
N ILE A 159 4.13 6.90 26.69
CA ILE A 159 4.50 5.52 27.03
C ILE A 159 4.29 5.25 28.53
N ALA A 160 4.79 6.11 29.42
CA ALA A 160 4.73 5.90 30.86
C ALA A 160 3.30 5.92 31.43
N HIS A 161 2.39 6.68 30.82
CA HIS A 161 1.00 6.83 31.28
C HIS A 161 -0.01 6.04 30.44
N SER A 162 0.44 5.05 29.68
CA SER A 162 -0.45 4.15 28.95
C SER A 162 0.06 2.70 29.00
N ALA A 163 -0.72 1.78 28.43
CA ALA A 163 -0.28 0.40 28.23
C ALA A 163 0.66 0.22 27.01
N ALA A 164 0.94 1.30 26.26
CA ALA A 164 1.84 1.24 25.12
C ALA A 164 3.26 0.93 25.58
N ARG A 165 3.95 0.06 24.83
CA ARG A 165 5.31 -0.36 25.14
C ARG A 165 6.19 -0.14 23.93
N ILE A 166 7.44 0.21 24.18
CA ILE A 166 8.49 0.24 23.16
C ILE A 166 9.00 -1.18 23.00
N LEU A 167 8.86 -1.72 21.79
CA LEU A 167 9.35 -3.03 21.39
C LEU A 167 10.68 -2.88 20.65
N PRO A 168 11.58 -3.87 20.72
CA PRO A 168 12.92 -3.76 20.16
C PRO A 168 12.93 -3.82 18.63
N ARG A 169 14.06 -3.41 18.04
CA ARG A 169 14.37 -3.66 16.62
C ARG A 169 14.21 -5.16 16.29
N GLY A 170 13.71 -5.45 15.10
CA GLY A 170 13.47 -6.82 14.63
C GLY A 170 12.10 -7.37 15.02
N THR A 171 11.30 -6.62 15.79
CA THR A 171 9.92 -7.01 16.09
C THR A 171 9.08 -7.05 14.81
N VAL A 172 8.39 -8.16 14.57
CA VAL A 172 7.47 -8.34 13.44
C VAL A 172 6.07 -7.92 13.85
N CYS A 173 5.50 -6.94 13.15
CA CYS A 173 4.23 -6.32 13.46
C CYS A 173 3.17 -6.73 12.42
N LEU A 174 2.18 -7.51 12.85
CA LEU A 174 1.01 -7.89 12.04
C LEU A 174 -0.17 -6.99 12.40
N SER A 175 -0.74 -6.31 11.40
CA SER A 175 -2.05 -5.67 11.55
C SER A 175 -3.13 -6.75 11.62
N ARG A 176 -3.82 -6.79 12.76
CA ARG A 176 -4.85 -7.79 13.10
C ARG A 176 -6.28 -7.24 13.04
N THR A 177 -6.46 -5.94 12.79
CA THR A 177 -7.78 -5.28 12.73
C THR A 177 -7.89 -4.41 11.48
N ALA A 178 -9.04 -4.46 10.78
CA ALA A 178 -9.41 -3.67 9.59
C ALA A 178 -8.50 -3.83 8.35
N SER A 179 -7.19 -3.66 8.49
CA SER A 179 -6.17 -3.98 7.48
C SER A 179 -5.49 -5.30 7.82
N VAL A 180 -6.27 -6.38 7.93
CA VAL A 180 -5.75 -7.70 8.33
C VAL A 180 -4.75 -8.25 7.30
N GLY A 181 -3.61 -8.72 7.80
CA GLY A 181 -2.59 -9.42 7.01
C GLY A 181 -1.52 -8.51 6.39
N PHE A 182 -1.54 -7.22 6.67
CA PHE A 182 -0.41 -6.34 6.39
C PHE A 182 0.64 -6.47 7.51
N VAL A 183 1.92 -6.53 7.14
CA VAL A 183 3.02 -6.88 8.05
C VAL A 183 4.22 -5.98 7.81
N THR A 184 4.90 -5.58 8.88
CA THR A 184 6.17 -4.85 8.79
C THR A 184 7.13 -5.30 9.89
N ILE A 185 8.41 -4.93 9.79
CA ILE A 185 9.43 -5.19 10.82
C ILE A 185 9.96 -3.86 11.34
N MET A 186 10.11 -3.73 12.66
CA MET A 186 10.71 -2.56 13.28
C MET A 186 12.23 -2.48 13.00
N ALA A 187 12.72 -1.44 12.32
CA ALA A 187 14.16 -1.23 12.12
C ALA A 187 14.87 -0.58 13.31
N LYS A 188 14.09 0.02 14.22
CA LYS A 188 14.51 0.66 15.46
C LYS A 188 13.49 0.34 16.56
N PRO A 189 13.75 0.64 17.84
CA PRO A 189 12.73 0.50 18.86
C PRO A 189 11.51 1.39 18.58
N MET A 190 10.30 0.83 18.60
CA MET A 190 9.04 1.53 18.27
C MET A 190 7.88 0.98 19.10
N ALA A 191 6.75 1.68 19.10
CA ALA A 191 5.49 1.19 19.64
C ALA A 191 4.46 0.96 18.52
N THR A 192 3.38 0.24 18.80
CA THR A 192 2.27 0.03 17.85
C THR A 192 0.93 0.33 18.48
N SER A 193 -0.09 0.62 17.66
CA SER A 193 -1.47 0.71 18.12
C SER A 193 -2.02 -0.65 18.58
N GLN A 194 -3.17 -0.62 19.26
CA GLN A 194 -3.93 -1.81 19.69
C GLN A 194 -4.39 -2.73 18.54
N ASP A 195 -4.27 -2.27 17.30
CA ASP A 195 -4.67 -3.00 16.10
C ASP A 195 -3.58 -3.97 15.61
N PHE A 196 -2.50 -4.14 16.38
CA PHE A 196 -1.34 -4.94 16.02
C PHE A 196 -1.11 -6.08 17.01
N ALA A 197 -0.64 -7.20 16.45
CA ALA A 197 0.04 -8.26 17.16
C ALA A 197 1.52 -8.21 16.79
N ASN A 198 2.39 -8.30 17.79
CA ASN A 198 3.82 -8.09 17.61
C ASN A 198 4.58 -9.33 18.07
N TRP A 199 5.53 -9.81 17.28
CA TRP A 199 6.41 -10.92 17.68
C TRP A 199 7.84 -10.44 17.81
N VAL A 200 8.40 -10.59 19.00
CA VAL A 200 9.84 -10.44 19.26
C VAL A 200 10.47 -11.81 19.07
N CYS A 201 11.13 -12.03 17.93
CA CYS A 201 11.71 -13.33 17.59
C CYS A 201 12.94 -13.66 18.45
N GLY A 202 13.03 -14.92 18.89
CA GLY A 202 14.26 -15.49 19.44
C GLY A 202 15.22 -15.99 18.36
N ASP A 203 16.30 -16.64 18.78
CA ASP A 203 17.42 -17.00 17.90
C ASP A 203 17.06 -18.01 16.81
N GLU A 204 16.06 -18.86 17.05
CA GLU A 204 15.66 -19.91 16.09
C GLU A 204 14.73 -19.43 14.97
N LEU A 205 14.22 -18.20 15.04
CA LEU A 205 13.26 -17.67 14.06
C LEU A 205 13.72 -16.35 13.46
N ASP A 206 13.87 -16.32 12.15
CA ASP A 206 14.24 -15.10 11.43
C ASP A 206 13.03 -14.15 11.30
N PRO A 207 13.17 -12.87 11.72
CA PRO A 207 12.08 -11.89 11.59
C PRO A 207 11.58 -11.71 10.16
N GLU A 208 12.46 -11.71 9.16
CA GLU A 208 12.05 -11.60 7.77
C GLU A 208 11.42 -12.88 7.26
N PHE A 209 11.90 -14.04 7.69
CA PHE A 209 11.24 -15.31 7.40
C PHE A 209 9.80 -15.32 7.96
N LEU A 210 9.60 -14.90 9.21
CA LEU A 210 8.27 -14.76 9.81
C LEU A 210 7.40 -13.75 9.03
N MET A 211 7.94 -12.59 8.69
CA MET A 211 7.23 -11.59 7.88
C MET A 211 6.78 -12.19 6.54
N TYR A 212 7.68 -12.82 5.79
CA TYR A 212 7.34 -13.43 4.50
C TYR A 212 6.37 -14.61 4.65
N ALA A 213 6.46 -15.38 5.73
CA ALA A 213 5.51 -16.45 6.02
C ALA A 213 4.10 -15.89 6.25
N LEU A 214 3.97 -14.83 7.06
CA LEU A 214 2.70 -14.14 7.30
C LEU A 214 2.13 -13.54 6.00
N ILE A 215 2.97 -12.97 5.14
CA ILE A 215 2.57 -12.43 3.82
C ILE A 215 2.09 -13.56 2.91
N CYS A 216 2.80 -14.69 2.86
CA CYS A 216 2.40 -15.87 2.08
C CYS A 216 1.06 -16.46 2.57
N SER A 217 0.78 -16.34 3.86
CA SER A 217 -0.47 -16.82 4.49
C SER A 217 -1.60 -15.79 4.53
N ARG A 218 -1.45 -14.63 3.88
CA ARG A 218 -2.36 -13.49 4.02
C ARG A 218 -3.83 -13.80 3.75
N GLU A 219 -4.13 -14.64 2.76
CA GLU A 219 -5.51 -15.04 2.45
C GLU A 219 -6.13 -15.84 3.61
N GLN A 220 -5.39 -16.80 4.16
CA GLN A 220 -5.80 -17.57 5.32
C GLN A 220 -5.95 -16.68 6.57
N LEU A 221 -5.03 -15.74 6.79
CA LEU A 221 -5.15 -14.79 7.91
C LEU A 221 -6.44 -13.98 7.81
N ARG A 222 -6.83 -13.55 6.60
CA ARG A 222 -8.08 -12.82 6.38
C ARG A 222 -9.32 -13.67 6.61
N SER A 223 -9.28 -14.97 6.33
CA SER A 223 -10.41 -15.87 6.59
C SER A 223 -10.61 -16.14 8.09
N LEU A 224 -9.54 -16.07 8.90
CA LEU A 224 -9.60 -16.15 10.36
C LEU A 224 -10.17 -14.89 11.02
N ALA A 225 -10.24 -13.77 10.29
CA ALA A 225 -10.73 -12.52 10.84
C ALA A 225 -12.27 -12.52 10.95
N THR A 226 -12.77 -12.25 12.15
CA THR A 226 -14.20 -12.26 12.47
C THR A 226 -14.71 -10.84 12.76
N GLY A 227 -16.04 -10.67 12.78
CA GLY A 227 -16.71 -9.37 12.95
C GLY A 227 -17.41 -8.86 11.69
N ALA A 228 -18.46 -8.05 11.88
CA ALA A 228 -19.29 -7.50 10.80
C ALA A 228 -18.72 -6.19 10.24
N THR A 229 -18.42 -5.23 11.13
CA THR A 229 -17.95 -3.88 10.74
C THR A 229 -16.43 -3.80 10.62
N HIS A 230 -15.68 -4.28 11.61
CA HIS A 230 -14.21 -4.37 11.57
C HIS A 230 -13.77 -5.82 11.72
N LYS A 231 -13.19 -6.37 10.65
CA LYS A 231 -12.60 -7.71 10.66
C LYS A 231 -11.38 -7.72 11.56
N THR A 232 -11.35 -8.63 12.54
CA THR A 232 -10.30 -8.75 13.55
C THR A 232 -9.90 -10.21 13.78
N ILE A 233 -8.59 -10.49 13.85
CA ILE A 233 -8.08 -11.75 14.41
C ILE A 233 -7.84 -11.53 15.90
N TYR A 234 -8.48 -12.33 16.77
CA TYR A 234 -8.37 -12.16 18.23
C TYR A 234 -7.06 -12.75 18.80
N MET A 235 -6.60 -12.25 19.96
CA MET A 235 -5.35 -12.74 20.59
C MET A 235 -5.34 -14.26 20.81
N PRO A 236 -6.41 -14.89 21.32
CA PRO A 236 -6.42 -16.35 21.50
C PRO A 236 -6.22 -17.14 20.20
N THR A 237 -6.63 -16.59 19.05
CA THR A 237 -6.38 -17.20 17.74
C THR A 237 -4.91 -17.06 17.34
N LEU A 238 -4.31 -15.89 17.58
CA LEU A 238 -2.90 -15.62 17.30
C LEU A 238 -1.98 -16.49 18.17
N GLU A 239 -2.39 -16.77 19.41
CA GLU A 239 -1.67 -17.67 20.33
C GLU A 239 -1.58 -19.11 19.83
N GLN A 240 -2.52 -19.52 18.98
CA GLN A 240 -2.56 -20.85 18.37
C GLN A 240 -1.76 -20.92 17.06
N PHE A 241 -1.19 -19.80 16.59
CA PHE A 241 -0.46 -19.81 15.33
C PHE A 241 0.78 -20.69 15.42
N ARG A 242 0.90 -21.54 14.40
CA ARG A 242 2.07 -22.37 14.13
C ARG A 242 2.71 -21.89 12.84
N ILE A 243 4.03 -22.03 12.76
CA ILE A 243 4.82 -21.77 11.57
C ILE A 243 5.53 -23.04 11.10
N CYS A 244 5.48 -23.29 9.80
CA CYS A 244 6.32 -24.30 9.15
C CYS A 244 7.63 -23.64 8.75
N ALA A 245 8.71 -24.02 9.41
CA ALA A 245 10.02 -23.42 9.17
C ALA A 245 11.12 -24.48 9.07
N PRO A 246 12.13 -24.27 8.22
CA PRO A 246 13.37 -25.03 8.27
C PRO A 246 14.26 -24.54 9.43
N PRO A 247 15.42 -25.19 9.68
CA PRO A 247 16.42 -24.68 10.61
C PRO A 247 16.88 -23.26 10.24
N ARG A 248 17.35 -22.52 11.26
CA ARG A 248 17.73 -21.11 11.16
C ARG A 248 18.62 -20.75 9.94
N PRO A 249 19.71 -21.48 9.63
CA PRO A 249 20.56 -21.14 8.46
C PRO A 249 19.83 -21.21 7.12
N GLU A 250 18.87 -22.13 7.00
CA GLU A 250 18.08 -22.30 5.78
C GLU A 250 17.02 -21.20 5.66
N GLN A 251 16.44 -20.74 6.78
CA GLN A 251 15.55 -19.57 6.79
C GLN A 251 16.27 -18.35 6.18
N GLU A 252 17.50 -18.07 6.63
CA GLU A 252 18.30 -16.95 6.14
C GLU A 252 18.64 -17.07 4.65
N ARG A 253 18.93 -18.29 4.18
CA ARG A 253 19.17 -18.56 2.75
C ARG A 253 17.93 -18.28 1.91
N ILE A 254 16.77 -18.73 2.37
CA ILE A 254 15.47 -18.48 1.70
C ILE A 254 15.17 -16.99 1.68
N VAL A 255 15.29 -16.31 2.82
CA VAL A 255 15.05 -14.87 2.98
C VAL A 255 15.92 -14.08 2.03
N ARG A 256 17.23 -14.34 1.99
CA ARG A 256 18.16 -13.64 1.10
C ARG A 256 17.73 -13.75 -0.36
N ARG A 257 17.50 -14.99 -0.82
CA ARG A 257 17.08 -15.25 -2.20
C ARG A 257 15.74 -14.58 -2.53
N LEU A 258 14.76 -14.71 -1.64
CA LEU A 258 13.44 -14.14 -1.84
C LEU A 258 13.50 -12.61 -1.89
N ARG A 259 14.27 -11.98 -1.00
CA ARG A 259 14.48 -10.53 -0.98
C ARG A 259 15.05 -10.01 -2.30
N ASP A 260 16.07 -10.68 -2.84
CA ASP A 260 16.70 -10.29 -4.11
C ASP A 260 15.70 -10.40 -5.28
N GLN A 261 14.90 -11.46 -5.31
CA GLN A 261 13.87 -11.66 -6.34
C GLN A 261 12.75 -10.62 -6.22
N LEU A 262 12.28 -10.34 -5.00
CA LEU A 262 11.24 -9.35 -4.74
C LEU A 262 11.70 -7.93 -5.06
N ALA A 263 12.98 -7.59 -4.85
CA ALA A 263 13.52 -6.29 -5.22
C ALA A 263 13.37 -6.00 -6.72
N THR A 264 13.52 -7.02 -7.56
CA THR A 264 13.31 -6.91 -9.02
C THR A 264 11.83 -6.66 -9.35
N ALA A 265 10.91 -7.43 -8.74
CA ALA A 265 9.47 -7.26 -8.94
C ALA A 265 8.97 -5.90 -8.45
N GLU A 266 9.45 -5.44 -7.30
CA GLU A 266 9.11 -4.13 -6.75
C GLU A 266 9.63 -2.98 -7.61
N SER A 267 10.84 -3.10 -8.14
CA SER A 267 11.40 -2.10 -9.07
C SER A 267 10.53 -1.95 -10.33
N ALA A 268 10.07 -3.07 -10.89
CA ALA A 268 9.16 -3.06 -12.03
C ALA A 268 7.80 -2.41 -11.67
N ARG A 269 7.25 -2.73 -10.49
CA ARG A 269 6.00 -2.16 -9.99
C ARG A 269 6.10 -0.64 -9.81
N VAL A 270 7.18 -0.16 -9.19
CA VAL A 270 7.42 1.27 -8.95
C VAL A 270 7.62 2.03 -10.26
N ALA A 271 8.35 1.46 -11.22
CA ALA A 271 8.50 2.07 -12.54
C ALA A 271 7.16 2.21 -13.28
N ALA A 272 6.34 1.16 -13.26
CA ALA A 272 5.00 1.18 -13.86
C ALA A 272 4.06 2.18 -13.17
N GLU A 273 4.14 2.31 -11.83
CA GLU A 273 3.37 3.30 -11.07
C GLU A 273 3.77 4.74 -11.41
N ALA A 274 5.07 5.01 -11.52
CA ALA A 274 5.58 6.32 -11.93
C ALA A 274 5.14 6.67 -13.37
N GLN A 275 5.23 5.71 -14.29
CA GLN A 275 4.76 5.87 -15.66
C GLN A 275 3.26 6.15 -15.72
N LEU A 276 2.45 5.42 -14.94
CA LEU A 276 1.00 5.62 -14.87
C LEU A 276 0.65 7.05 -14.41
N LYS A 277 1.34 7.56 -13.40
CA LYS A 277 1.13 8.92 -12.89
C LYS A 277 1.42 9.99 -13.94
N GLU A 278 2.46 9.80 -14.75
CA GLU A 278 2.78 10.72 -15.84
C GLU A 278 1.78 10.61 -16.99
N ILE A 279 1.36 9.40 -17.35
CA ILE A 279 0.33 9.17 -18.40
C ILE A 279 -0.99 9.83 -18.02
N GLN A 280 -1.40 9.76 -16.75
CA GLN A 280 -2.63 10.40 -16.27
C GLN A 280 -2.64 11.92 -16.47
N ARG A 281 -1.46 12.55 -16.56
CA ARG A 281 -1.31 14.00 -16.81
C ARG A 281 -1.25 14.34 -18.31
N LEU A 282 -1.06 13.36 -19.19
CA LEU A 282 -0.91 13.59 -20.63
C LEU A 282 -2.16 14.19 -21.29
N PRO A 283 -3.40 13.74 -21.01
CA PRO A 283 -4.59 14.29 -21.67
C PRO A 283 -4.73 15.81 -21.49
N GLU A 284 -4.47 16.31 -20.28
CA GLU A 284 -4.50 17.75 -19.98
C GLU A 284 -3.38 18.51 -20.72
N ARG A 285 -2.17 17.96 -20.73
CA ARG A 285 -1.02 18.53 -21.46
C ARG A 285 -1.26 18.57 -22.97
N ILE A 286 -1.80 17.49 -23.55
CA ILE A 286 -2.14 17.39 -24.97
C ILE A 286 -3.15 18.47 -25.35
N LEU A 287 -4.18 18.66 -24.53
CA LEU A 287 -5.17 19.72 -24.74
C LEU A 287 -4.52 21.11 -24.60
N ALA A 288 -3.72 21.34 -23.56
CA ALA A 288 -3.04 22.61 -23.34
C ALA A 288 -2.11 23.00 -24.49
N THR A 289 -1.33 22.07 -25.06
CA THR A 289 -0.50 22.35 -26.23
C THR A 289 -1.35 22.65 -27.46
N ALA A 290 -2.40 21.86 -27.72
CA ALA A 290 -3.24 22.03 -28.90
C ALA A 290 -4.05 23.33 -28.91
N PHE A 291 -4.36 23.90 -27.73
CA PHE A 291 -5.15 25.13 -27.61
C PHE A 291 -4.34 26.36 -27.15
N GLY A 292 -3.17 26.18 -26.52
CA GLY A 292 -2.30 27.27 -26.04
C GLY A 292 -1.30 27.81 -27.08
N GLU A 293 -1.00 27.08 -28.15
CA GLU A 293 -0.18 27.59 -29.27
C GLU A 293 -0.94 28.61 -30.14
N GLY A 294 -2.27 28.69 -30.03
CA GLY A 294 -3.11 29.62 -30.79
C GLY A 294 -3.10 31.07 -30.27
N GLU A 295 -2.75 31.31 -29.00
CA GLU A 295 -2.74 32.65 -28.40
C GLU A 295 -1.45 33.43 -28.68
N ARG A 296 -0.40 32.80 -29.24
CA ARG A 296 0.89 33.46 -29.53
C ARG A 296 1.01 34.03 -30.95
N SER A 297 -0.02 33.90 -31.78
CA SER A 297 0.00 34.34 -33.19
C SER A 297 -1.14 35.30 -33.55
N ALA A 298 -1.69 36.02 -32.56
CA ALA A 298 -2.68 37.09 -32.78
C ALA A 298 -2.09 38.45 -32.39
#